data_AF-A0A6L4ZJ39-F1
#
_entry.id   AF-A0A6L4ZJ39-F1
#
_cell.length_a   1.000
_cell.length_b   1.000
_cell.length_c   1.000
_cell.angle_alpha   90.00
_cell.angle_beta   90.00
_cell.angle_gamma   90.00
#
_symmetry.space_group_name_H-M   'P 1'
#
loop_
_entity.id
_entity.type
_entity.pdbx_description
1 polymer ?
#
loop_
_entity_poly.entity_id
_entity_poly.type
_entity_poly.pdbx_seq_one_letter_code
_entity_poly.pdbx_strand_id
1 'polypeptide(L)'
;MTIDAMECQKEIAKTIIEQEADYCLALKANHEKTYGEVQDFFQKEISKNIKDKEVDYYQTIDKGHGRLESRKYWVTSDIDWVSQKKSGKI
;
A
#
# COMPACT_ATOMS: atom_id res chain seq x y z
N MET A 1 -4.61 23.13 -4.54
CA MET A 1 -4.86 23.27 -3.10
C MET A 1 -4.46 21.96 -2.44
N THR A 2 -3.44 21.98 -1.59
CA THR A 2 -2.94 20.77 -0.90
C THR A 2 -3.48 20.83 0.52
N ILE A 3 -4.52 20.05 0.80
CA ILE A 3 -5.02 19.85 2.16
C ILE A 3 -4.07 18.83 2.79
N ASP A 4 -2.98 19.32 3.38
CA ASP A 4 -2.20 18.51 4.32
C ASP A 4 -2.97 18.42 5.62
N ALA A 5 -3.80 17.39 5.71
CA ALA A 5 -4.46 17.05 6.94
C ALA A 5 -3.82 15.77 7.48
N MET A 6 -2.77 15.98 8.29
CA MET A 6 -2.11 14.96 9.11
C MET A 6 -3.08 14.17 10.01
N GLU A 7 -4.32 14.66 10.19
CA GLU A 7 -5.38 14.04 10.99
C GLU A 7 -6.52 13.45 10.13
N CYS A 8 -6.65 13.88 8.86
CA CYS A 8 -7.78 13.50 8.02
C CYS A 8 -7.64 12.10 7.44
N GLN A 9 -6.43 11.55 7.28
CA GLN A 9 -6.28 10.16 6.84
C GLN A 9 -6.89 9.15 7.82
N LYS A 10 -6.82 9.42 9.14
CA LYS A 10 -7.39 8.54 10.17
C LYS A 10 -8.91 8.69 10.24
N GLU A 11 -9.42 9.91 10.25
CA GLU A 11 -10.86 10.18 10.27
C GLU A 11 -11.55 9.73 8.98
N ILE A 12 -10.90 9.92 7.82
CA ILE A 12 -11.36 9.36 6.54
C ILE A 12 -11.33 7.83 6.60
N ALA A 13 -10.24 7.20 7.06
CA ALA A 13 -10.17 5.75 7.17
C ALA A 13 -11.31 5.20 8.05
N LYS A 14 -11.58 5.85 9.19
CA LYS A 14 -12.67 5.47 10.09
C LYS A 14 -14.04 5.59 9.41
N THR A 15 -14.29 6.72 8.74
CA THR A 15 -15.55 6.97 8.02
C THR A 15 -15.78 5.93 6.91
N ILE A 16 -14.71 5.52 6.23
CA ILE A 16 -14.81 4.52 5.17
C ILE A 16 -15.10 3.13 5.73
N ILE A 17 -14.48 2.75 6.85
CA ILE A 17 -14.78 1.50 7.56
C ILE A 17 -16.25 1.48 7.99
N GLU A 18 -16.76 2.59 8.55
CA GLU A 18 -18.17 2.73 8.96
C GLU A 18 -19.16 2.60 7.79
N GLN A 19 -18.70 2.82 6.55
CA GLN A 19 -19.50 2.71 5.33
C GLN A 19 -19.29 1.40 4.56
N GLU A 20 -18.52 0.44 5.10
CA GLU A 20 -18.22 -0.86 4.48
C GLU A 20 -17.68 -0.74 3.03
N ALA A 21 -16.98 0.35 2.70
CA ALA A 21 -16.48 0.59 1.36
C ALA A 21 -15.02 0.17 1.20
N ASP A 22 -14.64 -0.27 -0.01
CA ASP A 22 -13.25 -0.58 -0.36
C ASP A 22 -12.43 0.71 -0.56
N TYR A 23 -11.24 0.78 0.04
CA TYR A 23 -10.37 1.95 -0.08
C TYR A 23 -8.88 1.64 -0.22
N CYS A 24 -8.19 2.50 -0.96
CA CYS A 24 -6.74 2.51 -1.06
C CYS A 24 -6.21 3.85 -0.56
N LEU A 25 -5.49 3.83 0.57
CA LEU A 25 -4.85 5.02 1.14
C LEU A 25 -3.39 5.07 0.72
N ALA A 26 -2.96 6.24 0.23
CA ALA A 26 -1.55 6.48 -0.05
C ALA A 26 -0.78 6.63 1.27
N LEU A 27 0.19 5.74 1.50
CA LEU A 27 1.15 5.87 2.58
C LEU A 27 2.15 6.99 2.24
N LYS A 28 2.01 8.13 2.92
CA LYS A 28 2.95 9.24 2.79
C LYS A 28 4.24 8.94 3.56
N ALA A 29 5.36 9.47 3.06
CA ALA A 29 6.69 9.33 3.68
C ALA A 29 6.84 10.05 5.04
N ASN A 30 5.83 10.82 5.48
CA ASN A 30 5.79 11.43 6.82
C ASN A 30 5.59 10.40 7.95
N HIS A 31 5.37 9.12 7.61
CA HIS A 31 5.37 7.99 8.54
C HIS A 31 6.63 7.13 8.34
N GLU A 32 7.80 7.72 8.62
CA GLU A 32 9.14 7.18 8.29
C GLU A 32 9.31 5.69 8.62
N LYS A 33 8.87 5.26 9.82
CA LYS A 33 8.99 3.86 10.25
C LYS A 33 8.18 2.90 9.38
N THR A 34 6.89 3.18 9.18
CA THR A 34 5.99 2.30 8.40
C THR A 34 6.34 2.34 6.92
N TYR A 35 6.73 3.51 6.42
CA TYR A 35 7.22 3.65 5.05
C TYR A 35 8.47 2.79 4.80
N GLY A 36 9.44 2.82 5.72
CA GLY A 36 10.63 1.97 5.65
C GLY A 36 10.30 0.48 5.69
N GLU A 37 9.43 0.05 6.61
CA GLU A 37 8.99 -1.36 6.71
C GLU A 37 8.33 -1.85 5.42
N VAL A 38 7.47 -1.02 4.82
CA VAL A 38 6.78 -1.35 3.55
C VAL A 38 7.79 -1.46 2.41
N GLN A 39 8.74 -0.52 2.34
CA GLN A 39 9.79 -0.54 1.33
C GLN A 39 10.67 -1.79 1.46
N ASP A 40 11.11 -2.12 2.67
CA ASP A 40 11.97 -3.26 2.95
C ASP A 40 11.27 -4.59 2.63
N PHE A 41 9.99 -4.72 3.01
CA PHE A 41 9.18 -5.90 2.73
C PHE A 41 9.07 -6.15 1.22
N PHE A 42 8.57 -5.17 0.46
CA PHE A 42 8.40 -5.35 -0.98
C PHE A 42 9.73 -5.51 -1.70
N GLN A 43 10.79 -4.80 -1.28
CA GLN A 43 12.11 -4.97 -1.90
C GLN A 43 12.66 -6.39 -1.71
N LYS A 44 12.47 -6.97 -0.52
CA LYS A 44 12.86 -8.35 -0.22
C LYS A 44 12.05 -9.35 -1.06
N GLU A 45 10.73 -9.19 -1.14
CA GLU A 45 9.87 -10.12 -1.87
C GLU A 45 10.03 -10.03 -3.39
N ILE A 46 10.23 -8.81 -3.93
CA ILE A 46 10.59 -8.61 -5.34
C ILE A 46 11.95 -9.27 -5.64
N SER A 47 12.94 -9.11 -4.76
CA SER A 47 14.28 -9.69 -4.96
C SER A 47 14.29 -11.22 -4.94
N LYS A 48 13.35 -11.84 -4.21
CA LYS A 48 13.17 -13.30 -4.19
C LYS A 48 12.38 -13.84 -5.39
N ASN A 49 12.01 -12.97 -6.34
CA ASN A 49 11.19 -13.31 -7.49
C ASN A 49 9.80 -13.84 -7.11
N ILE A 50 9.22 -13.32 -6.01
CA ILE A 50 7.82 -13.56 -5.57
C ILE A 50 7.45 -15.05 -5.68
N LYS A 51 8.21 -15.89 -4.99
CA LYS A 51 7.92 -17.34 -4.94
C LYS A 51 6.89 -17.68 -3.88
N ASP A 52 6.62 -16.74 -2.97
CA ASP A 52 5.70 -16.93 -1.87
C ASP A 52 4.28 -16.56 -2.27
N LYS A 53 3.30 -17.36 -1.82
CA LYS A 53 1.87 -17.16 -2.12
C LYS A 53 1.27 -15.94 -1.39
N GLU A 54 2.09 -15.27 -0.59
CA GLU A 54 1.66 -14.17 0.28
C GLU A 54 1.64 -12.83 -0.44
N VAL A 55 2.29 -12.71 -1.61
CA VAL A 55 2.30 -11.47 -2.42
C VAL A 55 1.83 -11.78 -3.84
N ASP A 56 0.67 -11.27 -4.21
CA ASP A 56 0.15 -11.30 -5.57
C ASP A 56 0.88 -10.28 -6.46
N TYR A 57 1.04 -10.64 -7.74
CA TYR A 57 1.68 -9.80 -8.75
C TYR A 57 0.77 -9.62 -9.97
N TYR A 58 0.63 -8.37 -10.41
CA TYR A 58 -0.09 -8.05 -11.63
C TYR A 58 0.68 -6.99 -12.44
N GLN A 59 0.69 -7.11 -13.77
CA GLN A 59 1.34 -6.15 -14.65
C GLN A 59 0.42 -5.77 -15.80
N THR A 60 0.39 -4.49 -16.11
CA THR A 60 -0.24 -3.95 -17.32
C THR A 60 0.81 -3.32 -18.21
N ILE A 61 0.68 -3.52 -19.51
CA ILE A 61 1.52 -2.91 -20.54
C ILE A 61 0.56 -2.16 -21.47
N ASP A 62 0.63 -0.84 -21.46
CA ASP A 62 -0.15 0.03 -22.32
C ASP A 62 0.75 0.59 -23.42
N LYS A 63 0.29 0.54 -24.67
CA LYS A 63 1.01 1.08 -25.82
C LYS A 63 0.13 2.13 -26.50
N GLY A 64 0.45 3.40 -26.26
CA GLY A 64 -0.31 4.54 -26.76
C GLY A 64 0.60 5.72 -27.12
N HIS A 65 0.25 6.47 -28.16
CA HIS A 65 0.94 7.71 -28.57
C HIS A 65 2.47 7.60 -28.67
N GLY A 66 2.99 6.45 -29.14
CA GLY A 66 4.42 6.20 -29.27
C GLY A 66 5.15 5.86 -27.96
N ARG A 67 4.44 5.79 -26.83
CA ARG A 67 4.97 5.35 -25.53
C ARG A 67 4.54 3.92 -25.22
N LEU A 68 5.42 3.21 -24.53
CA LEU A 68 5.16 1.93 -23.89
C LEU A 68 5.18 2.15 -22.38
N GLU A 69 4.03 2.10 -21.74
CA GLU A 69 3.91 2.24 -20.29
C GLU A 69 3.77 0.85 -19.66
N SER A 70 4.63 0.51 -18.71
CA SER A 70 4.53 -0.70 -17.92
C SER A 70 4.20 -0.34 -16.48
N ARG A 71 3.03 -0.77 -15.97
CA ARG A 71 2.65 -0.62 -14.56
C ARG A 71 2.66 -1.97 -13.88
N LYS A 72 3.37 -2.08 -12.76
CA LYS A 72 3.50 -3.30 -11.96
C LYS A 72 2.86 -3.07 -10.60
N TYR A 73 2.11 -4.06 -10.14
CA TYR A 73 1.36 -4.05 -8.90
C TYR A 73 1.77 -5.26 -8.07
N TRP A 74 2.04 -5.01 -6.80
CA TRP A 74 2.27 -6.04 -5.77
C TRP A 74 1.25 -5.83 -4.67
N VAL A 75 0.55 -6.90 -4.29
CA VAL A 75 -0.54 -6.84 -3.32
C VAL A 75 -0.35 -7.97 -2.31
N THR A 76 -0.52 -7.68 -1.04
CA THR A 76 -0.52 -8.70 0.03
C THR A 76 -1.62 -8.39 1.02
N SER A 77 -2.28 -9.43 1.51
CA SER A 77 -3.18 -9.35 2.67
C SER A 77 -2.44 -9.64 3.98
N ASP A 78 -1.20 -10.13 3.91
CA ASP A 78 -0.36 -10.27 5.08
C ASP A 78 0.14 -8.90 5.52
N ILE A 79 -0.18 -8.53 6.75
CA ILE A 79 0.23 -7.29 7.40
C ILE A 79 1.03 -7.58 8.68
N ASP A 80 1.37 -8.85 8.94
CA ASP A 80 1.98 -9.24 10.19
C ASP A 80 3.42 -8.74 10.35
N TRP A 81 4.07 -8.41 9.24
CA TRP A 81 5.40 -7.82 9.18
C TRP A 81 5.45 -6.33 9.57
N VAL A 82 4.30 -5.63 9.59
CA VAL A 82 4.22 -4.22 9.99
C VAL A 82 4.30 -4.13 11.52
N SER A 83 5.27 -3.38 12.06
CA SER A 83 5.49 -3.37 13.52
C SER A 83 4.49 -2.48 14.28
N GLN A 84 3.89 -1.49 13.60
CA GLN A 84 2.83 -0.64 14.16
C GLN A 84 1.47 -1.37 14.15
N LYS A 85 1.39 -2.49 14.85
CA LYS A 85 0.09 -3.10 15.18
C LYS A 85 -0.48 -2.38 16.39
N LYS A 86 -1.28 -1.33 16.18
CA LYS A 86 -2.21 -0.96 17.25
C LYS A 86 -3.24 -2.08 17.31
N SER A 87 -3.18 -2.88 18.39
CA SER A 87 -4.27 -3.71 18.89
C SER A 87 -5.47 -2.80 19.18
N GLY A 88 -6.20 -2.43 18.15
CA GLY A 88 -7.55 -1.96 18.26
C GLY A 88 -8.45 -3.17 18.05
N LYS A 89 -8.88 -3.79 19.14
CA LYS A 89 -10.28 -4.19 19.20
C LYS A 89 -11.04 -2.87 19.01
N ILE A 90 -11.62 -2.65 17.83
CA ILE A 90 -12.55 -1.56 17.56
C ILE A 90 -13.87 -2.24 17.26
#